data_AF-A0A8T4PTH3-F1
#
_entry.id   AF-A0A8T4PTH3-F1
#
_cell.length_a   1.000
_cell.length_b   1.000
_cell.length_c   1.000
_cell.angle_alpha   90.00
_cell.angle_beta   90.00
_cell.angle_gamma   90.00
#
_symmetry.space_group_name_H-M   'P 1'
#
loop_
_entity.id
_entity.type
_entity.pdbx_description
1 polymer ?
#
loop_
_entity_poly.entity_id
_entity_poly.type
_entity_poly.pdbx_seq_one_letter_code
_entity_poly.pdbx_strand_id
1 'polypeptide(L)'
;MSGKKKEKNLLTGLEAIVGKVEDAHKDFLEKASDEVLDDYQANLVAPAINEFYTTLVAEIDKRFEDGSKHISKKDEKKLKEAAVAALKAFFKKALPSTLEALADVKDVDEQYKLLSREYNAHMGLPARTQAGIMSGIDDILSAYVGNKLKSVNALKLELYGLGPQHAQLARRHREQTVYAHTLGQHQNLSVAQYLRKQAEKKGYEVDDHAKFLGQTHEHFPSLLRALHTGNFGDAGHEAYHLKKKEAGGRGGH
;
A
#
# COMPACT_ATOMS: atom_id res chain seq x y z
N MET A 1 -39.40 -28.02 -7.52
CA MET A 1 -38.88 -27.02 -6.55
C MET A 1 -37.35 -27.09 -6.56
N SER A 2 -36.67 -26.60 -7.60
CA SER A 2 -36.38 -25.20 -7.99
C SER A 2 -35.06 -24.72 -7.36
N GLY A 3 -33.98 -24.81 -8.15
CA GLY A 3 -32.62 -24.36 -7.81
C GLY A 3 -32.58 -22.90 -7.32
N LYS A 4 -33.54 -22.06 -7.71
CA LYS A 4 -33.71 -20.69 -7.21
C LYS A 4 -33.89 -20.62 -5.68
N LYS A 5 -34.46 -21.65 -5.04
CA LYS A 5 -34.67 -21.66 -3.57
C LYS A 5 -33.38 -22.04 -2.81
N LYS A 6 -32.54 -22.90 -3.39
CA LYS A 6 -31.21 -23.26 -2.85
C LYS A 6 -30.22 -22.10 -2.99
N GLU A 7 -30.23 -21.45 -4.15
CA GLU A 7 -29.35 -20.32 -4.46
C GLU A 7 -29.65 -19.09 -3.58
N LYS A 8 -30.94 -18.81 -3.35
CA LYS A 8 -31.37 -17.74 -2.44
C LYS A 8 -30.92 -18.00 -0.99
N ASN A 9 -30.97 -19.26 -0.53
CA ASN A 9 -30.51 -19.66 0.82
C ASN A 9 -28.98 -19.59 0.98
N LEU A 10 -28.21 -19.88 -0.08
CA LEU A 10 -26.74 -19.75 -0.05
C LEU A 10 -26.29 -18.29 -0.04
N LEU A 11 -26.94 -17.43 -0.82
CA LEU A 11 -26.71 -15.98 -0.79
C LEU A 11 -27.06 -15.36 0.57
N THR A 12 -28.19 -15.75 1.18
CA THR A 12 -28.52 -15.30 2.55
C THR A 12 -27.56 -15.85 3.59
N GLY A 13 -27.02 -17.06 3.40
CA GLY A 13 -25.99 -17.64 4.28
C GLY A 13 -24.65 -16.90 4.18
N LEU A 14 -24.22 -16.53 2.97
CA LEU A 14 -23.01 -15.72 2.77
C LEU A 14 -23.17 -14.30 3.33
N GLU A 15 -24.29 -13.62 3.06
CA GLU A 15 -24.58 -12.30 3.65
C GLU A 15 -24.68 -12.33 5.18
N ALA A 16 -25.13 -13.45 5.77
CA ALA A 16 -25.12 -13.64 7.22
C ALA A 16 -23.71 -13.82 7.81
N ILE A 17 -22.72 -14.22 7.00
CA ILE A 17 -21.32 -14.46 7.42
C ILE A 17 -20.45 -13.23 7.17
N VAL A 18 -20.53 -12.60 5.99
CA VAL A 18 -19.71 -11.43 5.64
C VAL A 18 -20.42 -10.09 5.87
N GLY A 19 -21.68 -10.10 6.30
CA GLY A 19 -22.47 -8.89 6.52
C GLY A 19 -22.99 -8.25 5.22
N LYS A 20 -23.52 -7.03 5.32
CA LYS A 20 -24.00 -6.25 4.17
C LYS A 20 -22.88 -5.38 3.61
N VAL A 21 -22.79 -5.30 2.28
CA VAL A 21 -21.85 -4.41 1.57
C VAL A 21 -21.95 -2.96 2.04
N GLU A 22 -23.15 -2.50 2.40
CA GLU A 22 -23.35 -1.14 2.92
C GLU A 22 -22.65 -0.90 4.27
N ASP A 23 -22.69 -1.88 5.17
CA ASP A 23 -22.07 -1.78 6.49
C ASP A 23 -20.54 -1.87 6.36
N ALA A 24 -20.05 -2.78 5.51
CA ALA A 24 -18.63 -2.86 5.16
C ALA A 24 -18.12 -1.57 4.49
N HIS A 25 -18.95 -0.89 3.68
CA HIS A 25 -18.60 0.40 3.10
C HIS A 25 -18.49 1.51 4.16
N LYS A 26 -19.42 1.57 5.11
CA LYS A 26 -19.34 2.53 6.22
C LYS A 26 -18.06 2.31 7.04
N ASP A 27 -17.78 1.06 7.38
CA ASP A 27 -16.57 0.68 8.11
C ASP A 27 -15.29 1.01 7.34
N PHE A 28 -15.28 0.81 6.02
CA PHE A 28 -14.17 1.26 5.16
C PHE A 28 -13.97 2.77 5.22
N LEU A 29 -15.04 3.57 5.06
CA LEU A 29 -14.93 5.03 5.09
C LEU A 29 -14.47 5.56 6.45
N GLU A 30 -14.89 4.91 7.54
CA GLU A 30 -14.46 5.27 8.90
C GLU A 30 -12.95 4.97 9.10
N LYS A 31 -12.51 3.77 8.74
CA LYS A 31 -11.14 3.29 8.98
C LYS A 31 -10.09 3.74 7.95
N ALA A 32 -10.54 4.16 6.77
CA ALA A 32 -9.68 4.65 5.69
C ALA A 32 -10.05 6.08 5.25
N SER A 33 -10.65 6.87 6.16
CA SER A 33 -10.82 8.31 5.95
C SER A 33 -9.45 9.00 5.79
N ASP A 34 -9.43 10.13 5.10
CA ASP A 34 -8.19 10.91 4.93
C ASP A 34 -7.63 11.33 6.30
N GLU A 35 -8.47 11.71 7.27
CA GLU A 35 -8.05 12.03 8.63
C GLU A 35 -7.32 10.85 9.31
N VAL A 36 -7.88 9.65 9.25
CA VAL A 36 -7.26 8.45 9.86
C VAL A 36 -5.97 8.06 9.13
N LEU A 37 -5.95 8.14 7.80
CA LEU A 37 -4.77 7.83 7.00
C LEU A 37 -3.65 8.87 7.19
N ASP A 38 -4.01 10.14 7.35
CA ASP A 38 -3.06 11.23 7.55
C ASP A 38 -2.53 11.22 8.98
N ASP A 39 -3.35 10.89 9.98
CA ASP A 39 -2.92 10.64 11.37
C ASP A 39 -1.92 9.47 11.43
N TYR A 40 -2.26 8.35 10.78
CA TYR A 40 -1.34 7.20 10.63
C TYR A 40 -0.01 7.60 9.98
N GLN A 41 -0.05 8.46 8.95
CA GLN A 41 1.16 8.95 8.30
C GLN A 41 2.00 9.85 9.20
N ALA A 42 1.37 10.85 9.83
CA ALA A 42 2.04 11.87 10.62
C ALA A 42 2.61 11.31 11.92
N ASN A 43 1.87 10.43 12.60
CA ASN A 43 2.20 9.99 13.96
C ASN A 43 2.93 8.66 14.03
N LEU A 44 2.84 7.81 12.98
CA LEU A 44 3.51 6.51 12.96
C LEU A 44 4.53 6.39 11.83
N VAL A 45 4.07 6.50 10.58
CA VAL A 45 4.89 6.14 9.42
C VAL A 45 6.04 7.12 9.18
N ALA A 46 5.75 8.42 9.04
CA ALA A 46 6.77 9.41 8.72
C ALA A 46 7.88 9.49 9.79
N PRO A 47 7.58 9.51 11.11
CA PRO A 47 8.61 9.46 12.13
C PRO A 47 9.47 8.19 12.09
N ALA A 48 8.85 7.03 11.84
CA ALA A 48 9.58 5.76 11.77
C ALA A 48 10.46 5.67 10.51
N ILE A 49 9.96 6.12 9.35
CA ILE A 49 10.72 6.19 8.11
C ILE A 49 11.90 7.17 8.23
N ASN A 50 11.68 8.32 8.87
CA ASN A 50 12.77 9.28 9.09
C ASN A 50 13.88 8.68 9.97
N GLU A 51 13.50 8.00 11.04
CA GLU A 51 14.42 7.27 11.92
C GLU A 51 15.20 6.19 11.16
N PHE A 52 14.50 5.42 10.33
CA PHE A 52 15.09 4.39 9.48
C PHE A 52 16.18 4.95 8.58
N TYR A 53 15.86 5.94 7.73
CA TYR A 53 16.82 6.46 6.76
C TYR A 53 17.97 7.23 7.41
N THR A 54 17.69 7.97 8.48
CA THR A 54 18.74 8.68 9.23
C THR A 54 19.71 7.68 9.87
N THR A 55 19.18 6.61 10.48
CA THR A 55 20.01 5.54 11.05
C THR A 55 20.79 4.81 9.97
N LEU A 56 20.17 4.49 8.83
CA LEU A 56 20.81 3.78 7.73
C LEU A 56 22.01 4.56 7.19
N VAL A 57 21.82 5.85 6.91
CA VAL A 57 22.90 6.73 6.42
C VAL A 57 24.03 6.81 7.44
N ALA A 58 23.71 7.04 8.72
CA ALA A 58 24.71 7.11 9.78
C ALA A 58 25.50 5.80 9.94
N GLU A 59 24.84 4.64 9.86
CA GLU A 59 25.48 3.34 9.99
C GLU A 59 26.30 2.96 8.75
N ILE A 60 25.92 3.45 7.57
CA ILE A 60 26.74 3.37 6.34
C ILE A 60 28.00 4.23 6.52
N ASP A 61 27.87 5.49 6.93
CA ASP A 61 29.01 6.40 7.12
C ASP A 61 30.03 5.84 8.14
N LYS A 62 29.54 5.20 9.22
CA LYS A 62 30.41 4.51 10.20
C LYS A 62 31.19 3.33 9.63
N ARG A 63 30.64 2.62 8.63
CA ARG A 63 31.24 1.39 8.07
C ARG A 63 32.03 1.64 6.79
N PHE A 64 31.77 2.77 6.14
CA PHE A 64 32.32 3.17 4.86
C PHE A 64 32.82 4.61 4.94
N GLU A 65 34.03 4.77 5.48
CA GLU A 65 34.68 6.08 5.69
C GLU A 65 34.90 6.86 4.38
N ASP A 66 35.15 6.14 3.27
CA ASP A 66 35.30 6.72 1.94
C ASP A 66 33.99 6.57 1.14
N GLY A 67 33.26 7.67 0.99
CA GLY A 67 32.03 7.74 0.22
C GLY A 67 32.20 7.54 -1.29
N SER A 68 33.42 7.69 -1.83
CA SER A 68 33.72 7.43 -3.24
C SER A 68 33.94 5.94 -3.54
N LYS A 69 34.18 5.13 -2.49
CA LYS A 69 34.44 3.71 -2.60
C LYS A 69 33.23 2.96 -3.17
N HIS A 70 33.51 1.96 -4.00
CA HIS A 70 32.53 0.97 -4.43
C HIS A 70 32.28 -0.08 -3.35
N ILE A 71 31.03 -0.50 -3.20
CA ILE A 71 30.66 -1.56 -2.26
C ILE A 71 31.00 -2.90 -2.92
N SER A 72 32.01 -3.60 -2.41
CA SER A 72 32.41 -4.91 -2.96
C SER A 72 31.64 -6.05 -2.29
N LYS A 73 31.67 -7.27 -2.85
CA LYS A 73 31.01 -8.45 -2.24
C LYS A 73 31.46 -8.73 -0.80
N LYS A 74 32.73 -8.46 -0.46
CA LYS A 74 33.24 -8.59 0.91
C LYS A 74 32.67 -7.55 1.88
N ASP A 75 32.13 -6.45 1.36
CA ASP A 75 31.51 -5.39 2.15
C ASP A 75 30.00 -5.62 2.34
N GLU A 76 29.40 -6.65 1.73
CA GLU A 76 27.97 -6.95 1.81
C GLU A 76 27.48 -7.12 3.25
N LYS A 77 28.24 -7.86 4.07
CA LYS A 77 27.90 -8.08 5.48
C LYS A 77 27.81 -6.76 6.25
N LYS A 78 28.74 -5.81 6.01
CA LYS A 78 28.72 -4.48 6.63
C LYS A 78 27.47 -3.70 6.24
N LEU A 79 27.05 -3.81 4.97
CA LEU A 79 25.84 -3.15 4.49
C LEU A 79 24.59 -3.74 5.15
N LYS A 80 24.52 -5.07 5.29
CA LYS A 80 23.43 -5.75 6.01
C LYS A 80 23.37 -5.36 7.48
N GLU A 81 24.51 -5.26 8.17
CA GLU A 81 24.56 -4.78 9.56
C GLU A 81 24.01 -3.36 9.69
N ALA A 82 24.36 -2.45 8.77
CA ALA A 82 23.81 -1.10 8.75
C ALA A 82 22.28 -1.10 8.53
N ALA A 83 21.81 -1.92 7.58
CA ALA A 83 20.39 -2.08 7.31
C ALA A 83 19.62 -2.68 8.50
N VAL A 84 20.17 -3.68 9.18
CA VAL A 84 19.57 -4.27 10.39
C VAL A 84 19.42 -3.23 11.49
N ALA A 85 20.45 -2.41 11.75
CA ALA A 85 20.36 -1.35 12.73
C ALA A 85 19.25 -0.33 12.39
N ALA A 86 19.17 0.07 11.13
CA ALA A 86 18.12 0.97 10.64
C ALA A 86 16.71 0.36 10.74
N LEU A 87 16.53 -0.89 10.32
CA LEU A 87 15.26 -1.59 10.41
C LEU A 87 14.82 -1.76 11.86
N LYS A 88 15.75 -2.02 12.78
CA LYS A 88 15.44 -2.03 14.22
C LYS A 88 14.96 -0.66 14.71
N ALA A 89 15.59 0.42 14.26
CA ALA A 89 15.17 1.77 14.60
C ALA A 89 13.75 2.09 14.06
N PHE A 90 13.44 1.65 12.84
CA PHE A 90 12.08 1.71 12.29
C PHE A 90 11.06 1.00 13.19
N PHE A 91 11.27 -0.30 13.45
CA PHE A 91 10.30 -1.11 14.19
C PHE A 91 10.15 -0.71 15.65
N LYS A 92 11.19 -0.15 16.26
CA LYS A 92 11.08 0.43 17.61
C LYS A 92 10.03 1.54 17.69
N LYS A 93 9.78 2.27 16.60
CA LYS A 93 8.74 3.30 16.52
C LYS A 93 7.43 2.76 15.95
N ALA A 94 7.50 2.02 14.84
CA ALA A 94 6.30 1.62 14.09
C ALA A 94 5.60 0.38 14.66
N LEU A 95 6.36 -0.63 15.10
CA LEU A 95 5.81 -1.93 15.51
C LEU A 95 6.80 -2.69 16.43
N PRO A 96 6.87 -2.33 17.73
CA PRO A 96 7.86 -2.90 18.65
C PRO A 96 7.78 -4.43 18.80
N SER A 97 6.60 -5.01 18.64
CA SER A 97 6.38 -6.46 18.71
C SER A 97 7.17 -7.25 17.67
N THR A 98 7.51 -6.65 16.52
CA THR A 98 8.41 -7.26 15.53
C THR A 98 9.79 -7.52 16.12
N LEU A 99 10.27 -6.64 17.00
CA LEU A 99 11.58 -6.80 17.65
C LEU A 99 11.54 -7.84 18.76
N GLU A 100 10.42 -7.93 19.48
CA GLU A 100 10.20 -8.96 20.50
C GLU A 100 10.22 -10.36 19.87
N ALA A 101 9.55 -10.53 18.73
CA ALA A 101 9.54 -11.79 17.99
C ALA A 101 10.92 -12.21 17.43
N LEU A 102 11.88 -11.28 17.37
CA LEU A 102 13.23 -11.49 16.85
C LEU A 102 14.32 -11.48 17.94
N ALA A 103 13.94 -11.43 19.22
CA ALA A 103 14.89 -11.28 20.33
C ALA A 103 15.96 -12.38 20.35
N ASP A 104 15.61 -13.61 19.98
CA ASP A 104 16.49 -14.77 19.99
C ASP A 104 17.27 -14.99 18.68
N VAL A 105 16.90 -14.28 17.61
CA VAL A 105 17.60 -14.40 16.32
C VAL A 105 18.89 -13.61 16.41
N LYS A 106 20.04 -14.27 16.52
CA LYS A 106 21.36 -13.60 16.66
C LYS A 106 22.08 -13.39 15.34
N ASP A 107 21.79 -14.21 14.34
CA ASP A 107 22.44 -14.13 13.04
C ASP A 107 22.01 -12.88 12.27
N VAL A 108 22.98 -12.17 11.69
CA VAL A 108 22.74 -10.89 11.01
C VAL A 108 22.01 -11.10 9.69
N ASP A 109 22.34 -12.15 8.94
CA ASP A 109 21.69 -12.42 7.65
C ASP A 109 20.23 -12.82 7.87
N GLU A 110 19.94 -13.60 8.91
CA GLU A 110 18.60 -13.99 9.30
C GLU A 110 17.78 -12.80 9.82
N GLN A 111 18.35 -11.98 10.71
CA GLN A 111 17.72 -10.72 11.14
C GLN A 111 17.41 -9.83 9.95
N TYR A 112 18.37 -9.63 9.05
CA TYR A 112 18.22 -8.79 7.86
C TYR A 112 17.07 -9.26 6.98
N LYS A 113 17.02 -10.57 6.69
CA LYS A 113 15.97 -11.17 5.86
C LYS A 113 14.58 -10.99 6.48
N LEU A 114 14.44 -11.27 7.76
CA LEU A 114 13.15 -11.17 8.46
C LEU A 114 12.70 -9.72 8.55
N LEU A 115 13.55 -8.82 9.02
CA LEU A 115 13.22 -7.41 9.18
C LEU A 115 12.92 -6.73 7.83
N SER A 116 13.70 -7.03 6.78
CA SER A 116 13.46 -6.44 5.45
C SER A 116 12.13 -6.92 4.87
N ARG A 117 11.78 -8.20 5.08
CA ARG A 117 10.48 -8.74 4.66
C ARG A 117 9.33 -8.04 5.38
N GLU A 118 9.40 -7.93 6.70
CA GLU A 118 8.35 -7.25 7.48
C GLU A 118 8.25 -5.76 7.11
N TYR A 119 9.37 -5.12 6.81
CA TYR A 119 9.40 -3.72 6.38
C TYR A 119 8.73 -3.57 5.02
N ASN A 120 9.12 -4.39 4.04
CA ASN A 120 8.53 -4.38 2.72
C ASN A 120 7.02 -4.64 2.80
N ALA A 121 6.59 -5.62 3.61
CA ALA A 121 5.18 -5.89 3.85
C ALA A 121 4.45 -4.67 4.45
N HIS A 122 5.03 -4.03 5.48
CA HIS A 122 4.45 -2.85 6.10
C HIS A 122 4.32 -1.66 5.13
N MET A 123 5.26 -1.52 4.19
CA MET A 123 5.25 -0.49 3.15
C MET A 123 4.37 -0.85 1.94
N GLY A 124 3.87 -2.09 1.84
CA GLY A 124 3.20 -2.58 0.63
C GLY A 124 4.14 -2.72 -0.57
N LEU A 125 5.44 -2.91 -0.32
CA LEU A 125 6.44 -3.20 -1.35
C LEU A 125 6.35 -4.67 -1.75
N PRO A 126 6.49 -5.00 -3.04
CA PRO A 126 6.44 -6.40 -3.48
C PRO A 126 7.65 -7.16 -2.94
N ALA A 127 7.48 -8.45 -2.67
CA ALA A 127 8.56 -9.33 -2.24
C ALA A 127 9.63 -9.59 -3.33
N ARG A 128 9.38 -9.13 -4.57
CA ARG A 128 10.31 -9.12 -5.70
C ARG A 128 10.06 -7.89 -6.54
N THR A 129 11.12 -7.23 -7.00
CA THR A 129 11.02 -6.17 -8.01
C THR A 129 10.21 -6.66 -9.24
N GLN A 130 9.11 -5.98 -9.52
CA GLN A 130 8.38 -6.08 -10.79
C GLN A 130 8.66 -4.81 -11.60
N ALA A 131 8.73 -4.93 -12.93
CA ALA A 131 8.95 -3.79 -13.80
C ALA A 131 7.86 -2.72 -13.56
N GLY A 132 8.28 -1.51 -13.17
CA GLY A 132 7.36 -0.41 -12.85
C GLY A 132 6.88 -0.36 -11.39
N ILE A 133 7.32 -1.28 -10.52
CA ILE A 133 7.03 -1.25 -9.07
C ILE A 133 8.32 -0.96 -8.30
N MET A 134 8.21 -0.13 -7.27
CA MET A 134 9.31 0.23 -6.38
C MET A 134 9.95 -1.01 -5.74
N SER A 135 11.28 -1.08 -5.82
CA SER A 135 12.06 -2.17 -5.25
C SER A 135 12.06 -2.13 -3.72
N GLY A 136 12.07 -3.29 -3.09
CA GLY A 136 12.31 -3.43 -1.65
C GLY A 136 13.70 -2.94 -1.25
N ILE A 137 13.90 -2.67 0.04
CA ILE A 137 15.21 -2.22 0.55
C ILE A 137 16.33 -3.22 0.26
N ASP A 138 16.00 -4.51 0.24
CA ASP A 138 16.87 -5.62 -0.09
C ASP A 138 17.35 -5.60 -1.54
N ASP A 139 16.43 -5.36 -2.46
CA ASP A 139 16.74 -5.22 -3.88
C ASP A 139 17.63 -3.99 -4.14
N ILE A 140 17.31 -2.86 -3.48
CA ILE A 140 18.10 -1.61 -3.59
C ILE A 140 19.54 -1.85 -3.10
N LEU A 141 19.71 -2.36 -1.88
CA LEU A 141 21.04 -2.58 -1.30
C LEU A 141 21.84 -3.61 -2.10
N SER A 142 21.20 -4.69 -2.53
CA SER A 142 21.85 -5.73 -3.35
C SER A 142 22.34 -5.20 -4.69
N ALA A 143 21.63 -4.26 -5.32
CA ALA A 143 22.03 -3.68 -6.60
C ALA A 143 23.34 -2.86 -6.54
N TYR A 144 23.77 -2.47 -5.33
CA TYR A 144 25.04 -1.76 -5.10
C TYR A 144 26.21 -2.69 -4.80
N VAL A 145 25.96 -3.91 -4.33
CA VAL A 145 27.01 -4.86 -3.95
C VAL A 145 27.67 -5.45 -5.20
N GLY A 146 28.99 -5.26 -5.31
CA GLY A 146 29.79 -5.75 -6.43
C GLY A 146 29.66 -4.92 -7.72
N ASN A 147 28.93 -3.81 -7.70
CA ASN A 147 28.73 -2.94 -8.85
C ASN A 147 29.79 -1.83 -8.90
N LYS A 148 30.71 -1.92 -9.87
CA LYS A 148 31.83 -0.96 -10.05
C LYS A 148 31.40 0.43 -10.51
N LEU A 149 30.13 0.63 -10.89
CA LEU A 149 29.63 1.95 -11.30
C LEU A 149 28.92 2.68 -10.15
N LYS A 150 28.68 2.00 -9.03
CA LYS A 150 27.90 2.53 -7.92
C LYS A 150 28.79 2.72 -6.69
N SER A 151 28.84 3.94 -6.17
CA SER A 151 29.60 4.28 -4.96
C SER A 151 28.71 4.32 -3.72
N VAL A 152 29.32 4.38 -2.54
CA VAL A 152 28.62 4.60 -1.27
C VAL A 152 27.83 5.92 -1.30
N ASN A 153 28.39 7.00 -1.86
CA ASN A 153 27.67 8.27 -2.00
C ASN A 153 26.47 8.17 -2.96
N ALA A 154 26.59 7.41 -4.05
CA ALA A 154 25.46 7.17 -4.95
C ALA A 154 24.32 6.43 -4.22
N LEU A 155 24.65 5.45 -3.37
CA LEU A 155 23.66 4.76 -2.55
C LEU A 155 22.94 5.73 -1.61
N LYS A 156 23.68 6.57 -0.88
CA LYS A 156 23.09 7.54 0.04
C LYS A 156 22.15 8.52 -0.67
N LEU A 157 22.51 8.97 -1.87
CA LEU A 157 21.66 9.84 -2.68
C LEU A 157 20.36 9.13 -3.11
N GLU A 158 20.45 7.86 -3.53
CA GLU A 158 19.27 7.07 -3.86
C GLU A 158 18.37 6.89 -2.63
N LEU A 159 18.93 6.55 -1.47
CA LEU A 159 18.18 6.37 -0.22
C LEU A 159 17.44 7.65 0.22
N TYR A 160 18.04 8.83 0.04
CA TYR A 160 17.41 10.11 0.40
C TYR A 160 16.09 10.34 -0.34
N GLY A 161 15.99 9.90 -1.60
CA GLY A 161 14.79 10.08 -2.42
C GLY A 161 13.64 9.13 -2.10
N LEU A 162 13.90 8.05 -1.35
CA LEU A 162 12.93 6.97 -1.15
C LEU A 162 12.01 7.17 0.06
N GLY A 163 12.43 7.94 1.06
CA GLY A 163 11.63 8.16 2.28
C GLY A 163 10.19 8.62 2.02
N PRO A 164 9.98 9.72 1.28
CA PRO A 164 8.63 10.19 0.93
C PRO A 164 7.82 9.17 0.12
N GLN A 165 8.50 8.40 -0.74
CA GLN A 165 7.86 7.41 -1.59
C GLN A 165 7.36 6.20 -0.77
N HIS A 166 8.18 5.69 0.14
CA HIS A 166 7.80 4.62 1.06
C HIS A 166 6.66 5.06 2.00
N ALA A 167 6.66 6.32 2.45
CA ALA A 167 5.57 6.87 3.25
C ALA A 167 4.23 6.83 2.49
N GLN A 168 4.24 7.29 1.23
CA GLN A 168 3.06 7.25 0.38
C GLN A 168 2.59 5.82 0.10
N LEU A 169 3.52 4.88 -0.14
CA LEU A 169 3.20 3.47 -0.34
C LEU A 169 2.57 2.85 0.91
N ALA A 170 3.11 3.11 2.10
CA ALA A 170 2.52 2.65 3.36
C ALA A 170 1.09 3.18 3.55
N ARG A 171 0.80 4.44 3.15
CA ARG A 171 -0.57 5.00 3.19
C ARG A 171 -1.51 4.20 2.30
N ARG A 172 -1.11 3.97 1.04
CA ARG A 172 -1.90 3.21 0.07
C ARG A 172 -2.09 1.76 0.52
N HIS A 173 -1.03 1.14 1.03
CA HIS A 173 -1.09 -0.21 1.55
C HIS A 173 -2.04 -0.34 2.75
N ARG A 174 -2.03 0.64 3.65
CA ARG A 174 -2.97 0.69 4.78
C ARG A 174 -4.42 0.77 4.30
N GLU A 175 -4.72 1.63 3.34
CA GLU A 175 -6.06 1.70 2.73
C GLU A 175 -6.46 0.37 2.09
N GLN A 176 -5.58 -0.24 1.30
CA GLN A 176 -5.84 -1.54 0.66
C GLN A 176 -6.06 -2.65 1.70
N THR A 177 -5.33 -2.61 2.81
CA THR A 177 -5.51 -3.55 3.93
C THR A 177 -6.88 -3.37 4.58
N VAL A 178 -7.28 -2.12 4.88
CA VAL A 178 -8.61 -1.82 5.41
C VAL A 178 -9.69 -2.28 4.43
N TYR A 179 -9.50 -2.03 3.13
CA TYR A 179 -10.40 -2.53 2.09
C TYR A 179 -10.52 -4.05 2.12
N ALA A 180 -9.40 -4.77 2.13
CA ALA A 180 -9.38 -6.23 2.13
C ALA A 180 -10.13 -6.81 3.33
N HIS A 181 -10.02 -6.18 4.50
CA HIS A 181 -10.71 -6.60 5.72
C HIS A 181 -12.18 -6.18 5.82
N THR A 182 -12.62 -5.26 4.96
CA THR A 182 -14.00 -4.77 4.93
C THR A 182 -14.69 -5.23 3.65
N LEU A 183 -14.58 -4.45 2.58
CA LEU A 183 -15.26 -4.67 1.32
C LEU A 183 -14.69 -5.84 0.49
N GLY A 184 -13.41 -6.16 0.67
CA GLY A 184 -12.74 -7.26 -0.04
C GLY A 184 -13.25 -8.65 0.32
N GLN A 185 -14.06 -8.78 1.37
CA GLN A 185 -14.72 -10.03 1.77
C GLN A 185 -15.99 -10.32 0.93
N HIS A 186 -16.49 -9.34 0.18
CA HIS A 186 -17.67 -9.50 -0.67
C HIS A 186 -17.29 -9.84 -2.10
N GLN A 187 -18.22 -10.45 -2.84
CA GLN A 187 -18.04 -10.69 -4.27
C GLN A 187 -17.88 -9.37 -5.03
N ASN A 188 -16.90 -9.31 -5.95
CA ASN A 188 -16.63 -8.17 -6.83
C ASN A 188 -17.91 -7.58 -7.44
N LEU A 189 -18.77 -8.44 -7.97
CA LEU A 189 -20.01 -8.00 -8.64
C LEU A 189 -20.96 -7.28 -7.67
N SER A 190 -21.09 -7.76 -6.43
CA SER A 190 -21.94 -7.13 -5.42
C SER A 190 -21.39 -5.78 -4.99
N VAL A 191 -20.07 -5.67 -4.83
CA VAL A 191 -19.39 -4.40 -4.53
C VAL A 191 -19.58 -3.42 -5.69
N ALA A 192 -19.31 -3.84 -6.93
CA ALA A 192 -19.51 -3.01 -8.11
C ALA A 192 -20.96 -2.52 -8.23
N GLN A 193 -21.95 -3.39 -8.09
CA GLN A 193 -23.36 -3.00 -8.12
C GLN A 193 -23.71 -1.97 -7.03
N TYR A 194 -23.14 -2.10 -5.84
CA TYR A 194 -23.32 -1.11 -4.78
C TYR A 194 -22.66 0.23 -5.14
N LEU A 195 -21.41 0.21 -5.62
CA LEU A 195 -20.68 1.42 -6.03
C LEU A 195 -21.37 2.17 -7.17
N ARG A 196 -21.93 1.45 -8.14
CA ARG A 196 -22.76 2.03 -9.19
C ARG A 196 -23.90 2.86 -8.59
N LYS A 197 -24.64 2.32 -7.61
CA LYS A 197 -25.74 3.05 -6.95
C LYS A 197 -25.23 4.29 -6.21
N GLN A 198 -24.03 4.24 -5.64
CA GLN A 198 -23.42 5.41 -4.99
C GLN A 198 -23.00 6.47 -6.02
N ALA A 199 -22.43 6.06 -7.15
CA ALA A 199 -22.11 6.93 -8.27
C ALA A 199 -23.37 7.63 -8.83
N GLU A 200 -24.46 6.87 -9.02
CA GLU A 200 -25.75 7.41 -9.46
C GLU A 200 -26.33 8.47 -8.51
N LYS A 201 -26.19 8.27 -7.20
CA LYS A 201 -26.58 9.26 -6.16
C LYS A 201 -25.71 10.52 -6.21
N LYS A 202 -24.46 10.39 -6.66
CA LYS A 202 -23.50 11.50 -6.81
C LYS A 202 -23.60 12.20 -8.18
N GLY A 203 -24.60 11.85 -8.99
CA GLY A 203 -24.84 12.49 -10.29
C GLY A 203 -24.03 11.89 -11.44
N TYR A 204 -23.54 10.66 -11.30
CA TYR A 204 -22.82 9.93 -12.34
C TYR A 204 -23.70 8.84 -12.97
N GLU A 205 -23.34 8.39 -14.16
CA GLU A 205 -23.85 7.19 -14.82
C GLU A 205 -22.69 6.32 -15.25
N VAL A 206 -22.93 5.01 -15.35
CA VAL A 206 -21.96 4.08 -15.91
C VAL A 206 -22.05 4.13 -17.43
N ASP A 207 -20.94 4.41 -18.11
CA ASP A 207 -20.88 4.48 -19.57
C ASP A 207 -20.68 3.10 -20.23
N ASP A 208 -19.90 2.23 -19.60
CA ASP A 208 -19.67 0.83 -19.99
C ASP A 208 -19.94 -0.11 -18.80
N HIS A 209 -21.15 -0.67 -18.78
CA HIS A 209 -21.59 -1.56 -17.70
C HIS A 209 -20.72 -2.81 -17.56
N ALA A 210 -20.25 -3.38 -18.67
CA ALA A 210 -19.48 -4.61 -18.61
C ALA A 210 -18.10 -4.35 -18.02
N LYS A 211 -17.44 -3.26 -18.43
CA LYS A 211 -16.15 -2.87 -17.86
C LYS A 211 -16.26 -2.41 -16.42
N PHE A 212 -17.30 -1.65 -16.06
CA PHE A 212 -17.53 -1.24 -14.68
C PHE A 212 -17.73 -2.43 -13.74
N LEU A 213 -18.59 -3.39 -14.12
CA LEU A 213 -18.84 -4.60 -13.33
C LEU A 213 -17.66 -5.59 -13.36
N GLY A 214 -16.81 -5.49 -14.38
CA GLY A 214 -15.57 -6.27 -14.53
C GLY A 214 -14.38 -5.70 -13.77
N GLN A 215 -14.50 -4.54 -13.12
CA GLN A 215 -13.45 -4.01 -12.24
C GLN A 215 -13.15 -4.99 -11.09
N THR A 216 -11.87 -5.08 -10.74
CA THR A 216 -11.39 -5.91 -9.65
C THR A 216 -11.30 -5.10 -8.36
N HIS A 217 -11.18 -5.81 -7.22
CA HIS A 217 -10.90 -5.25 -5.90
C HIS A 217 -9.76 -4.22 -5.87
N GLU A 218 -8.83 -4.23 -6.82
CA GLU A 218 -7.71 -3.29 -6.90
C GLU A 218 -8.15 -1.85 -7.25
N HIS A 219 -9.24 -1.69 -8.00
CA HIS A 219 -9.71 -0.37 -8.44
C HIS A 219 -10.77 0.24 -7.52
N PHE A 220 -11.44 -0.60 -6.72
CA PHE A 220 -12.54 -0.17 -5.87
C PHE A 220 -12.17 0.81 -4.74
N PRO A 221 -11.03 0.69 -4.03
CA PRO A 221 -10.62 1.68 -3.02
C PRO A 221 -10.53 3.10 -3.60
N SER A 222 -9.89 3.24 -4.77
CA SER A 222 -9.72 4.54 -5.42
C SER A 222 -11.06 5.11 -5.90
N LEU A 223 -11.94 4.27 -6.47
CA LEU A 223 -13.29 4.68 -6.86
C LEU A 223 -14.13 5.13 -5.66
N LEU A 224 -14.10 4.36 -4.56
CA LEU A 224 -14.78 4.68 -3.31
C LEU A 224 -14.38 6.05 -2.78
N ARG A 225 -13.07 6.29 -2.69
CA ARG A 225 -12.54 7.58 -2.24
C ARG A 225 -12.99 8.70 -3.17
N ALA A 226 -12.88 8.51 -4.49
CA ALA A 226 -13.28 9.52 -5.47
C ALA A 226 -14.77 9.87 -5.39
N LEU A 227 -15.64 8.89 -5.17
CA LEU A 227 -17.07 9.10 -4.94
C LEU A 227 -17.37 9.82 -3.62
N HIS A 228 -16.56 9.58 -2.60
CA HIS A 228 -16.70 10.22 -1.30
C HIS A 228 -16.27 11.70 -1.35
N THR A 229 -15.05 11.96 -1.84
CA THR A 229 -14.41 13.29 -1.87
C THR A 229 -14.85 14.14 -3.05
N GLY A 230 -15.36 13.54 -4.12
CA GLY A 230 -15.63 14.19 -5.39
C GLY A 230 -14.38 14.44 -6.25
N ASN A 231 -13.20 13.97 -5.81
CA ASN A 231 -11.95 14.13 -6.53
C ASN A 231 -11.54 12.81 -7.20
N PHE A 232 -11.54 12.80 -8.54
CA PHE A 232 -11.18 11.63 -9.35
C PHE A 232 -9.73 11.67 -9.85
N GLY A 233 -8.95 12.68 -9.47
CA GLY A 233 -7.58 12.90 -9.95
C GLY A 233 -7.52 13.23 -11.45
N ASP A 234 -6.30 13.20 -12.00
CA ASP A 234 -6.01 13.67 -13.36
C ASP A 234 -6.66 12.82 -14.46
N ALA A 235 -6.88 11.53 -14.19
CA ALA A 235 -7.52 10.61 -15.13
C ALA A 235 -9.05 10.77 -15.20
N GLY A 236 -9.63 11.56 -14.29
CA GLY A 236 -11.06 11.84 -14.26
C GLY A 236 -11.94 10.64 -13.87
N HIS A 237 -13.24 10.89 -13.83
CA HIS A 237 -14.26 9.87 -13.58
C HIS A 237 -14.34 8.79 -14.66
N GLU A 238 -13.89 9.11 -15.87
CA GLU A 238 -13.85 8.23 -17.04
C GLU A 238 -12.93 7.02 -16.83
N ALA A 239 -11.87 7.17 -16.03
CA ALA A 239 -10.98 6.07 -15.64
C ALA A 239 -11.71 4.93 -14.91
N TYR A 240 -12.89 5.23 -14.37
CA TYR A 240 -13.74 4.28 -13.66
C TYR A 240 -14.98 3.88 -14.45
N HIS A 241 -15.04 4.18 -15.76
CA HIS A 241 -16.23 3.93 -16.59
C HIS A 241 -17.48 4.67 -16.08
N LEU A 242 -17.26 5.92 -15.64
CA LEU A 242 -18.30 6.83 -15.21
C LEU A 242 -18.34 8.07 -16.11
N LYS A 243 -19.55 8.56 -16.37
CA LYS A 243 -19.82 9.87 -16.98
C LYS A 243 -20.70 10.69 -16.05
N LYS A 244 -20.54 12.02 -16.03
CA LYS A 244 -21.51 12.90 -15.34
C LYS A 244 -22.86 12.84 -16.06
N LYS A 245 -23.94 12.81 -15.29
CA LYS A 245 -25.29 13.03 -15.82
C LYS A 245 -25.34 14.42 -16.42
N GLU A 246 -25.76 14.52 -17.67
CA GLU A 246 -26.12 15.82 -18.23
C GLU A 246 -27.26 16.38 -17.36
N ALA A 247 -27.07 17.60 -16.85
CA ALA A 247 -28.16 18.31 -16.19
C ALA A 247 -29.26 18.46 -17.23
N GLY A 248 -30.38 17.75 -17.03
CA GLY A 248 -31.46 17.66 -18.00
C GLY A 248 -31.74 19.03 -18.60
N GLY A 249 -31.52 19.15 -19.91
CA GLY A 249 -31.96 20.30 -20.66
C GLY A 249 -33.44 20.49 -20.35
N ARG A 250 -33.78 21.60 -19.71
CA ARG A 250 -35.17 22.03 -19.59
C ARG A 250 -35.71 22.09 -21.01
N GLY A 251 -36.62 21.17 -21.32
CA GLY A 251 -37.43 21.24 -22.53
C GLY A 251 -38.09 22.61 -22.55
N GLY A 252 -37.68 23.43 -23.51
CA GLY A 252 -38.46 24.57 -23.93
C GLY A 252 -39.75 24.03 -24.56
N HIS A 253 -40.85 24.24 -23.85
CA HIS A 253 -42.18 24.30 -24.42
C HIS A 253 -42.71 25.71 -24.20
#